data_AF-A0A3D3XF72-F1
#
_entry.id   AF-A0A3D3XF72-F1
#
_cell.length_a   1.000
_cell.length_b   1.000
_cell.length_c   1.000
_cell.angle_alpha   90.00
_cell.angle_beta   90.00
_cell.angle_gamma   90.00
#
_symmetry.space_group_name_H-M   'P 1'
#
loop_
_entity.id
_entity.type
_entity.pdbx_description
1 polymer ?
#
loop_
_entity_poly.entity_id
_entity_poly.type
_entity_poly.pdbx_seq_one_letter_code
_entity_poly.pdbx_strand_id
1 'polypeptide(L)'
;TSLDRLGLEQRRLLQTGRTLAEEAGGLSGAPLRQRALEVIRRLRASAGPALTLIGVGGIDSAETAWERITAGASLIQLYTG
;
A
#
# COMPACT_ATOMS: atom_id res chain seq x y z
N THR A 1 0.03 -0.72 10.58
CA THR A 1 -0.46 0.42 9.77
C THR A 1 -1.98 0.42 9.83
N SER A 2 -2.57 1.23 10.70
CA SER A 2 -4.01 1.47 10.67
C SER A 2 -4.28 2.24 9.38
N LEU A 3 -4.85 1.56 8.39
CA LEU A 3 -5.54 2.28 7.34
C LEU A 3 -6.96 2.45 7.82
N ASP A 4 -7.45 3.64 7.58
CA ASP A 4 -8.86 3.89 7.59
C ASP A 4 -9.51 2.93 6.58
N ARG A 5 -10.47 2.12 7.02
CA ARG A 5 -11.13 1.10 6.19
C ARG A 5 -12.26 1.71 5.36
N LEU A 6 -12.23 3.03 5.20
CA LEU A 6 -13.15 3.81 4.39
C LEU A 6 -13.18 3.28 2.95
N GLY A 7 -14.37 2.93 2.48
CA GLY A 7 -14.60 2.34 1.16
C GLY A 7 -14.51 0.81 1.11
N LEU A 8 -14.24 0.14 2.23
CA LEU A 8 -14.25 -1.34 2.33
C LEU A 8 -15.38 -1.87 3.22
N GLU A 9 -16.29 -1.01 3.68
CA GLU A 9 -17.36 -1.34 4.62
C GLU A 9 -18.30 -2.40 4.08
N GLN A 10 -18.53 -2.39 2.75
CA GLN A 10 -19.43 -3.34 2.11
C GLN A 10 -18.73 -4.60 1.56
N ARG A 11 -17.39 -4.67 1.62
CA ARG A 11 -16.69 -5.86 1.14
C ARG A 11 -16.76 -6.95 2.19
N ARG A 12 -17.59 -7.95 1.93
CA ARG A 12 -17.78 -9.12 2.78
C ARG A 12 -16.75 -10.21 2.46
N LEU A 13 -16.15 -10.79 3.49
CA LEU A 13 -15.27 -11.94 3.39
C LEU A 13 -16.11 -13.21 3.35
N LEU A 14 -15.93 -14.01 2.31
CA LEU A 14 -16.69 -15.24 2.14
C LEU A 14 -16.36 -16.28 3.22
N GLN A 15 -15.12 -16.28 3.74
CA GLN A 15 -14.69 -17.24 4.74
C GLN A 15 -15.31 -17.01 6.12
N THR A 16 -15.47 -15.76 6.54
CA THR A 16 -15.93 -15.41 7.91
C THR A 16 -17.34 -14.84 7.93
N GLY A 17 -17.90 -14.46 6.78
CA GLY A 17 -19.18 -13.76 6.68
C GLY A 17 -19.15 -12.32 7.18
N ARG A 18 -18.04 -11.85 7.74
CA ARG A 18 -17.84 -10.48 8.23
C ARG A 18 -17.42 -9.54 7.10
N THR A 19 -17.63 -8.25 7.30
CA THR A 19 -17.05 -7.21 6.44
C THR A 19 -15.57 -7.06 6.72
N LEU A 20 -14.81 -6.58 5.73
CA LEU A 20 -13.40 -6.21 5.92
C LEU A 20 -13.22 -5.16 7.02
N ALA A 21 -14.25 -4.37 7.32
CA ALA A 21 -14.25 -3.40 8.41
C ALA A 21 -14.29 -4.05 9.80
N GLU A 22 -14.85 -5.24 9.95
CA GLU A 22 -15.04 -5.94 11.23
C GLU A 22 -13.88 -6.86 11.62
N GLU A 23 -12.97 -7.19 10.70
CA GLU A 23 -11.84 -8.09 10.99
C GLU A 23 -10.75 -7.44 11.85
N ALA A 24 -10.06 -8.21 12.68
CA ALA A 24 -8.88 -7.68 13.38
C ALA A 24 -7.64 -7.65 12.45
N GLY A 25 -6.74 -6.69 12.64
CA GLY A 25 -5.44 -6.63 11.92
C GLY A 25 -5.33 -5.58 10.81
N GLY A 26 -4.24 -5.66 10.05
CA GLY A 26 -3.90 -4.72 8.98
C GLY A 26 -4.36 -5.17 7.60
N LEU A 27 -4.59 -4.21 6.70
CA LEU A 27 -4.86 -4.49 5.28
C LEU A 27 -3.56 -4.67 4.51
N SER A 28 -3.61 -5.43 3.42
CA SER A 28 -2.55 -5.57 2.42
C SER A 28 -3.11 -5.43 0.99
N GLY A 29 -2.24 -5.45 -0.02
CA GLY A 29 -2.64 -5.48 -1.43
C GLY A 29 -3.23 -4.18 -1.95
N ALA A 30 -4.13 -4.28 -2.94
CA ALA A 30 -4.74 -3.15 -3.64
C ALA A 30 -5.30 -2.03 -2.74
N PRO A 31 -5.97 -2.31 -1.60
CA PRO A 31 -6.36 -1.28 -0.63
C PRO A 31 -5.23 -0.34 -0.18
N LEU A 32 -3.99 -0.83 -0.14
CA LEU A 32 -2.83 -0.02 0.26
C LEU A 32 -2.28 0.86 -0.84
N ARG A 33 -2.65 0.63 -2.11
CA ARG A 33 -1.93 1.18 -3.26
C ARG A 33 -1.81 2.71 -3.20
N GLN A 34 -2.91 3.43 -3.00
CA GLN A 34 -2.84 4.89 -2.97
C GLN A 34 -2.07 5.43 -1.77
N ARG A 35 -2.32 4.87 -0.58
CA ARG A 35 -1.67 5.32 0.65
C ARG A 35 -0.16 5.05 0.64
N ALA A 36 0.26 3.88 0.19
CA ALA A 36 1.68 3.53 0.05
C ALA A 36 2.42 4.50 -0.88
N LEU A 37 1.80 4.86 -2.01
CA LEU A 37 2.35 5.82 -2.96
C LEU A 37 2.47 7.23 -2.37
N GLU A 38 1.47 7.66 -1.60
CA GLU A 38 1.52 8.94 -0.91
C GLU A 38 2.67 8.99 0.11
N VAL A 39 2.81 7.93 0.91
CA VAL A 39 3.84 7.84 1.95
C VAL A 39 5.23 7.87 1.34
N ILE A 40 5.48 7.14 0.25
CA ILE A 40 6.82 7.12 -0.35
C ILE A 40 7.23 8.50 -0.88
N ARG A 41 6.29 9.26 -1.47
CA ARG A 41 6.55 10.64 -1.92
C ARG A 41 6.91 11.56 -0.76
N ARG A 42 6.13 11.49 0.33
CA ARG A 42 6.37 12.29 1.55
C ARG A 42 7.73 11.97 2.19
N LEU A 43 8.09 10.69 2.24
CA LEU A 43 9.38 10.25 2.77
C LEU A 43 10.53 10.72 1.87
N ARG A 44 10.42 10.58 0.54
CA ARG A 44 11.45 11.08 -0.37
C ARG A 44 11.63 12.59 -0.26
N ALA A 45 10.54 13.35 -0.18
CA ALA A 45 10.58 14.80 -0.04
C ALA A 45 11.25 15.26 1.27
N SER A 46 11.05 14.54 2.37
CA SER A 46 11.61 14.88 3.68
C SER A 46 13.03 14.36 3.90
N ALA A 47 13.34 13.15 3.42
CA ALA A 47 14.64 12.52 3.62
C ALA A 47 15.71 12.91 2.59
N GLY A 48 15.32 13.58 1.50
CA GLY A 48 16.22 13.88 0.38
C GLY A 48 16.62 12.62 -0.41
N PRO A 49 17.51 12.72 -1.41
CA PRO A 49 17.77 11.63 -2.35
C PRO A 49 18.69 10.52 -1.82
N ALA A 50 19.49 10.79 -0.79
CA ALA A 50 20.52 9.86 -0.31
C ALA A 50 19.96 8.65 0.45
N LEU A 51 18.80 8.80 1.11
CA LEU A 51 18.20 7.70 1.86
C LEU A 51 17.62 6.64 0.92
N THR A 52 18.03 5.38 1.07
CA THR A 52 17.41 4.26 0.35
C THR A 52 15.99 4.05 0.86
N LEU A 53 15.01 4.07 -0.04
CA LEU A 53 13.61 3.80 0.30
C LEU A 53 13.12 2.54 -0.42
N ILE A 54 12.47 1.64 0.30
CA ILE A 54 11.83 0.45 -0.28
C ILE A 54 10.33 0.69 -0.35
N GLY A 55 9.77 0.72 -1.57
CA GLY A 55 8.34 0.90 -1.81
C GLY A 55 7.57 -0.40 -1.64
N VAL A 56 6.55 -0.42 -0.79
CA VAL A 56 5.76 -1.62 -0.47
C VAL A 56 4.27 -1.28 -0.43
N GLY A 57 3.42 -2.20 -0.89
CA GLY A 57 1.96 -2.13 -0.75
C GLY A 57 1.22 -1.90 -2.07
N GLY A 58 0.40 -2.89 -2.45
CA GLY A 58 -0.47 -2.87 -3.61
C GLY A 58 0.28 -2.73 -4.94
N ILE A 59 1.30 -3.56 -5.15
CA ILE A 59 2.08 -3.64 -6.39
C ILE A 59 1.76 -4.98 -7.05
N ASP A 60 0.96 -4.93 -8.10
CA ASP A 60 0.37 -6.06 -8.83
C ASP A 60 0.68 -6.03 -10.33
N SER A 61 1.36 -4.98 -10.80
CA SER A 61 1.67 -4.79 -12.22
C SER A 61 2.97 -4.01 -12.42
N ALA A 62 3.48 -4.01 -13.65
CA ALA A 62 4.66 -3.24 -14.03
C ALA A 62 4.40 -1.72 -13.88
N GLU A 63 3.18 -1.28 -14.21
CA GLU A 63 2.76 0.12 -14.08
C GLU A 63 2.74 0.54 -12.61
N THR A 64 2.14 -0.27 -11.73
CA THR A 64 2.10 0.04 -10.30
C THR A 64 3.49 -0.01 -9.66
N ALA A 65 4.38 -0.90 -10.13
CA ALA A 65 5.80 -0.90 -9.75
C ALA A 65 6.51 0.39 -10.18
N TRP A 66 6.29 0.83 -11.43
CA TRP A 66 6.88 2.04 -11.98
C TRP A 66 6.45 3.31 -11.23
N GLU A 67 5.19 3.38 -10.79
CA GLU A 67 4.70 4.47 -9.93
C GLU A 67 5.52 4.59 -8.63
N ARG A 68 5.98 3.48 -8.04
CA ARG A 68 6.77 3.52 -6.79
C ARG A 68 8.16 4.04 -7.04
N ILE A 69 8.80 3.53 -8.08
CA ILE A 69 10.16 3.92 -8.47
C ILE A 69 10.18 5.43 -8.76
N THR A 70 9.27 5.90 -9.60
CA THR A 70 9.17 7.32 -9.96
C THR A 70 8.74 8.22 -8.80
N ALA A 71 8.04 7.68 -7.81
CA ALA A 71 7.72 8.40 -6.56
C ALA A 71 8.91 8.49 -5.57
N GLY A 72 10.05 7.88 -5.91
CA GLY A 72 11.29 7.99 -5.15
C GLY A 72 11.70 6.73 -4.41
N ALA A 73 11.06 5.59 -4.64
CA ALA A 73 11.55 4.30 -4.15
C ALA A 73 12.84 3.91 -4.89
N SER A 74 13.82 3.42 -4.14
CA SER A 74 15.05 2.83 -4.68
C SER A 74 14.87 1.36 -5.04
N LEU A 75 14.01 0.66 -4.31
CA LEU A 75 13.65 -0.75 -4.49
C LEU A 75 12.15 -0.93 -4.27
N ILE A 76 11.60 -2.06 -4.69
CA ILE A 76 10.21 -2.44 -4.43
C ILE A 76 10.13 -3.84 -3.82
N GLN A 77 9.07 -4.09 -3.03
CA GLN A 77 8.77 -5.40 -2.48
C GLN A 77 7.37 -5.86 -2.91
N LEU A 78 7.30 -7.11 -3.35
CA LEU A 78 6.05 -7.79 -3.70
C LEU A 78 5.67 -8.75 -2.56
N TYR A 79 4.37 -8.79 -2.22
CA TYR A 79 3.81 -9.74 -1.26
C TYR A 79 2.38 -10.09 -1.68
N THR A 80 1.48 -9.10 -1.62
CA THR A 80 0.10 -9.22 -2.10
C THR A 80 -0.04 -8.31 -3.31
N GLY A 81 -0.11 -8.93 -4.47
CA GLY A 81 -0.22 -8.33 -5.80
C GLY A 81 -0.59 -9.42 -6.78
#